data_AF-A0A957J5K0-F1
#
_entry.id   AF-A0A957J5K0-F1
#
_cell.length_a   1.000
_cell.length_b   1.000
_cell.length_c   1.000
_cell.angle_alpha   90.00
_cell.angle_beta   90.00
_cell.angle_gamma   90.00
#
_symmetry.space_group_name_H-M   'P 1'
#
loop_
_entity.id
_entity.type
_entity.pdbx_description
1 polymer ?
#
loop_
_entity_poly.entity_id
_entity_poly.type
_entity_poly.pdbx_seq_one_letter_code
_entity_poly.pdbx_strand_id
1 'polypeptide(L)'
;KKPRQFTWVTGMILLVLTLMLSFSGYLLPWDQLAYWALTVFLSGAEAAPAPAAINSNILLILQGAPSLGAGGLLRWYLLHVLLMPLILAIFFFVHYYKVVLHGLSLPPGREEIGEDTAKRVPKNERTYFIPDILTSELMWSALMVLFLVAGSLWLWDAPLETHADPVVTPLHVVAPWYLSWSQGWLKLADKTLVVGFIPALLVAFIVMPYFEVGKSRRYVDRRVGLSVAFLFMAFMLVSNWMGTPEYAVASSPDREVSIEFLPEQGPSLMKAVPYDEMLVGKFLPGQEISGNPHMTEALAELKEAVLANSCTMGAPRIVTIPEDEWRECRVVTLDDGSKRYDLAFKEDVMPDPYVELIIEEIQPGLKSLQLVFNVTEPGNPDVLRIDTQDWKTFIHADSNYEEECRFANKSC
;
A
#
# COMPACT_ATOMS: atom_id res chain seq x y z
N LYS A 1 -1.54 -29.16 17.46
CA LYS A 1 -2.11 -30.50 17.80
C LYS A 1 -2.40 -30.59 19.29
N LYS A 2 -3.23 -31.56 19.73
CA LYS A 2 -3.50 -31.80 21.16
C LYS A 2 -2.19 -31.89 21.95
N PRO A 3 -2.08 -31.25 23.14
CA PRO A 3 -3.13 -30.50 23.87
C PRO A 3 -3.26 -29.00 23.53
N ARG A 4 -2.47 -28.47 22.58
CA ARG A 4 -2.29 -27.01 22.34
C ARG A 4 -3.29 -26.40 21.35
N GLN A 5 -4.42 -27.05 21.11
CA GLN A 5 -5.42 -26.55 20.14
C GLN A 5 -5.98 -25.20 20.59
N PHE A 6 -6.27 -25.04 21.88
CA PHE A 6 -6.75 -23.77 22.41
C PHE A 6 -5.69 -22.66 22.41
N THR A 7 -4.41 -23.01 22.63
CA THR A 7 -3.29 -22.05 22.51
C THR A 7 -3.19 -21.48 21.09
N TRP A 8 -3.49 -22.29 20.07
CA TRP A 8 -3.58 -21.80 18.70
C TRP A 8 -4.73 -20.81 18.52
N VAL A 9 -5.93 -21.12 19.04
CA VAL A 9 -7.09 -20.21 18.97
C VAL A 9 -6.78 -18.87 19.61
N THR A 10 -6.16 -18.86 20.80
CA THR A 10 -5.76 -17.60 21.45
C THR A 10 -4.68 -16.86 20.66
N GLY A 11 -3.77 -17.58 20.00
CA GLY A 11 -2.79 -16.99 19.07
C GLY A 11 -3.43 -16.35 17.83
N MET A 12 -4.46 -16.98 17.25
CA MET A 12 -5.22 -16.40 16.14
C MET A 12 -5.99 -15.15 16.56
N ILE A 13 -6.55 -15.13 17.77
CA ILE A 13 -7.19 -13.92 18.32
C ILE A 13 -6.15 -12.81 18.49
N LEU A 14 -4.97 -13.12 19.03
CA LEU A 14 -3.87 -12.16 19.15
C LEU A 14 -3.45 -11.62 17.77
N LEU A 15 -3.33 -12.48 16.75
CA LEU A 15 -3.03 -12.04 15.39
C LEU A 15 -4.05 -11.02 14.87
N VAL A 16 -5.36 -11.29 15.03
CA VAL A 16 -6.42 -10.36 14.62
C VAL A 16 -6.34 -9.05 15.40
N LEU A 17 -6.11 -9.10 16.72
CA LEU A 17 -5.96 -7.89 17.54
C LEU A 17 -4.72 -7.08 17.14
N THR A 18 -3.61 -7.72 16.80
CA THR A 18 -2.40 -7.04 16.31
C THR A 18 -2.63 -6.38 14.96
N LEU A 19 -3.31 -7.05 14.02
CA LEU A 19 -3.67 -6.46 12.72
C LEU A 19 -4.61 -5.25 12.89
N MET A 20 -5.59 -5.35 13.78
CA MET A 20 -6.49 -4.23 14.11
C MET A 20 -5.78 -3.08 14.83
N LEU A 21 -4.82 -3.38 15.71
CA LEU A 21 -4.00 -2.36 16.38
C LEU A 21 -3.13 -1.63 15.34
N SER A 22 -2.46 -2.38 14.46
CA SER A 22 -1.65 -1.82 13.38
C SER A 22 -2.47 -0.94 12.43
N PHE A 23 -3.62 -1.43 11.98
CA PHE A 23 -4.53 -0.67 11.13
C PHE A 23 -5.04 0.60 11.83
N SER A 24 -5.59 0.49 13.04
CA SER A 24 -6.12 1.66 13.76
C SER A 24 -5.06 2.71 14.10
N GLY A 25 -3.81 2.32 14.29
CA GLY A 25 -2.68 3.23 14.52
C GLY A 25 -2.25 3.95 13.24
N TYR A 26 -2.31 3.25 12.11
CA TYR A 26 -2.04 3.81 10.78
C TYR A 26 -2.97 4.97 10.42
N LEU A 27 -4.16 5.04 11.03
CA LEU A 27 -5.15 6.10 10.77
C LEU A 27 -4.85 7.42 11.49
N LEU A 28 -4.03 7.37 12.54
CA LEU A 28 -3.88 8.50 13.48
C LEU A 28 -3.10 9.71 12.93
N PRO A 29 -2.12 9.57 12.01
CA PRO A 29 -1.49 10.72 11.37
C PRO A 29 -2.48 11.62 10.62
N TRP A 30 -3.62 11.06 10.19
CA TRP A 30 -4.67 11.77 9.46
C TRP A 30 -4.17 12.45 8.18
N ASP A 31 -3.30 11.74 7.46
CA ASP A 31 -2.87 12.09 6.12
C ASP A 31 -3.82 11.49 5.08
N GLN A 32 -3.61 11.84 3.81
CA GLN A 32 -4.53 11.45 2.75
C GLN A 32 -4.62 9.93 2.55
N LEU A 33 -3.47 9.25 2.52
CA LEU A 33 -3.40 7.80 2.45
C LEU A 33 -4.15 7.14 3.60
N ALA A 34 -3.98 7.60 4.84
CA ALA A 34 -4.72 7.09 5.99
C ALA A 34 -6.23 7.32 5.86
N TYR A 35 -6.67 8.50 5.43
CA TYR A 35 -8.08 8.84 5.28
C TYR A 35 -8.78 7.96 4.23
N TRP A 36 -8.17 7.76 3.07
CA TRP A 36 -8.75 6.91 2.04
C TRP A 36 -8.61 5.43 2.34
N ALA A 37 -7.53 5.00 2.98
CA ALA A 37 -7.42 3.63 3.48
C ALA A 37 -8.57 3.31 4.45
N LEU A 38 -8.92 4.25 5.35
CA LEU A 38 -10.09 4.11 6.21
C LEU A 38 -11.40 4.09 5.44
N THR A 39 -11.54 4.96 4.45
CA THR A 39 -12.75 5.03 3.61
C THR A 39 -12.98 3.72 2.85
N VAL A 40 -11.93 3.13 2.27
CA VAL A 40 -11.97 1.80 1.63
C VAL A 40 -12.37 0.73 2.65
N PHE A 41 -11.77 0.73 3.84
CA PHE A 41 -12.11 -0.21 4.91
C PHE A 41 -13.60 -0.12 5.32
N LEU A 42 -14.11 1.10 5.51
CA LEU A 42 -15.50 1.36 5.87
C LEU A 42 -16.47 0.95 4.75
N SER A 43 -16.09 1.16 3.49
CA SER A 43 -16.86 0.67 2.34
C SER A 43 -16.96 -0.86 2.31
N GLY A 44 -15.93 -1.55 2.82
CA GLY A 44 -15.94 -3.00 3.02
C GLY A 44 -16.91 -3.41 4.12
N ALA A 45 -16.94 -2.68 5.25
CA ALA A 45 -17.90 -2.94 6.33
C ALA A 45 -19.36 -2.74 5.87
N GLU A 46 -19.62 -1.78 4.98
CA GLU A 46 -20.91 -1.60 4.33
C GLU A 46 -21.27 -2.77 3.41
N ALA A 47 -20.29 -3.31 2.70
CA ALA A 47 -20.43 -4.43 1.76
C ALA A 47 -20.41 -5.82 2.42
N ALA A 48 -20.30 -5.91 3.74
CA ALA A 48 -20.23 -7.17 4.45
C ALA A 48 -21.49 -8.03 4.21
N PRO A 49 -21.37 -9.38 4.16
CA PRO A 49 -22.50 -10.29 3.92
C PRO A 49 -23.38 -10.44 5.17
N ALA A 50 -23.98 -9.34 5.61
CA ALA A 50 -24.88 -9.23 6.75
C ALA A 50 -26.10 -8.35 6.38
N PRO A 51 -27.20 -8.39 7.15
CA PRO A 51 -28.36 -7.56 6.89
C PRO A 51 -28.00 -6.08 6.81
N ALA A 52 -28.51 -5.35 5.80
CA ALA A 52 -28.17 -3.96 5.55
C ALA A 52 -28.35 -3.04 6.78
N ALA A 53 -29.38 -3.29 7.60
CA ALA A 53 -29.61 -2.56 8.84
C ALA A 53 -28.49 -2.75 9.88
N ILE A 54 -27.82 -3.90 9.88
CA ILE A 54 -26.67 -4.14 10.75
C ILE A 54 -25.45 -3.40 10.20
N ASN A 55 -25.21 -3.48 8.89
CA ASN A 55 -24.08 -2.81 8.24
C ASN A 55 -24.16 -1.28 8.41
N SER A 56 -25.33 -0.67 8.23
CA SER A 56 -25.51 0.77 8.41
C SER A 56 -25.24 1.23 9.84
N ASN A 57 -25.66 0.43 10.83
CA ASN A 57 -25.40 0.73 12.24
C ASN A 57 -23.91 0.58 12.60
N ILE A 58 -23.26 -0.48 12.09
CA ILE A 58 -21.81 -0.67 12.26
C ILE A 58 -21.05 0.50 11.64
N LEU A 59 -21.41 0.88 10.41
CA LEU A 59 -20.80 2.00 9.70
C LEU A 59 -20.92 3.30 10.49
N LEU A 60 -22.12 3.61 11.01
CA LEU A 60 -22.35 4.80 11.83
C LEU A 60 -21.53 4.79 13.13
N ILE A 61 -21.39 3.62 13.77
CA ILE A 61 -20.56 3.48 14.99
C ILE A 61 -19.09 3.75 14.67
N LEU A 62 -18.59 3.19 13.57
CA LEU A 62 -17.20 3.31 13.13
C LEU A 62 -16.86 4.71 12.62
N GLN A 63 -17.76 5.36 11.88
CA GLN A 63 -17.59 6.74 11.39
C GLN A 63 -17.82 7.78 12.49
N GLY A 64 -18.66 7.46 13.48
CA GLY A 64 -19.03 8.37 14.57
C GLY A 64 -19.92 9.54 14.17
N ALA A 65 -20.24 9.67 12.88
CA ALA A 65 -21.10 10.66 12.26
C ALA A 65 -21.59 10.10 10.89
N PRO A 66 -22.51 10.77 10.18
CA PRO A 66 -22.95 10.36 8.84
C PRO A 66 -21.83 10.37 7.78
N SER A 67 -20.75 11.10 8.03
CA SER A 67 -19.54 11.12 7.22
C SER A 67 -18.31 11.02 8.11
N LEU A 68 -17.20 10.53 7.53
CA LEU A 68 -15.95 10.41 8.23
C LEU A 68 -15.32 11.80 8.45
N GLY A 69 -15.03 12.12 9.72
CA GLY A 69 -14.41 13.38 10.12
C GLY A 69 -13.81 13.31 11.52
N ALA A 70 -13.63 14.45 12.18
CA ALA A 70 -12.96 14.55 13.48
C ALA A 70 -13.57 13.65 14.58
N GLY A 71 -14.90 13.50 14.59
CA GLY A 71 -15.58 12.61 15.53
C GLY A 71 -15.25 11.13 15.32
N GLY A 72 -15.04 10.72 14.07
CA GLY A 72 -14.56 9.38 13.72
C GLY A 72 -13.11 9.18 14.15
N LEU A 73 -12.24 10.14 13.85
CA LEU A 73 -10.83 10.11 14.27
C LEU A 73 -10.69 9.94 15.79
N LEU A 74 -11.43 10.70 16.59
CA LEU A 74 -11.39 10.59 18.05
C LEU A 74 -11.79 9.19 18.55
N ARG A 75 -12.74 8.53 17.89
CA ARG A 75 -13.14 7.15 18.25
C ARG A 75 -12.06 6.15 17.91
N TRP A 76 -11.45 6.27 16.73
CA TRP A 76 -10.31 5.42 16.33
C TRP A 76 -9.10 5.63 17.24
N TYR A 77 -8.83 6.88 17.65
CA TYR A 77 -7.81 7.20 18.65
C TYR A 77 -8.08 6.50 19.99
N LEU A 78 -9.29 6.65 20.57
CA LEU A 78 -9.64 5.98 21.83
C LEU A 78 -9.61 4.45 21.71
N LEU A 79 -10.06 3.91 20.57
CA LEU A 79 -9.98 2.49 20.28
C LEU A 79 -8.53 2.01 20.27
N HIS A 80 -7.64 2.71 19.56
CA HIS A 80 -6.24 2.32 19.39
C HIS A 80 -5.40 2.49 20.66
N VAL A 81 -5.55 3.61 21.37
CA VAL A 81 -4.67 3.95 22.50
C VAL A 81 -5.12 3.27 23.80
N LEU A 82 -6.43 3.07 23.99
CA LEU A 82 -6.96 2.54 25.26
C LEU A 82 -7.55 1.14 25.11
N LEU A 83 -8.57 0.97 24.27
CA LEU A 83 -9.39 -0.25 24.28
C LEU A 83 -8.64 -1.45 23.70
N MET A 84 -8.01 -1.30 22.54
CA MET A 84 -7.29 -2.38 21.85
C MET A 84 -6.10 -2.92 22.66
N PRO A 85 -5.22 -2.10 23.26
CA PRO A 85 -4.13 -2.59 24.10
C PRO A 85 -4.64 -3.32 25.35
N LEU A 86 -5.75 -2.87 25.95
CA LEU A 86 -6.35 -3.55 27.10
C LEU A 86 -6.86 -4.95 26.73
N ILE A 87 -7.58 -5.07 25.62
CA ILE A 87 -8.08 -6.36 25.12
C ILE A 87 -6.90 -7.26 24.74
N LEU A 88 -5.89 -6.72 24.04
CA LEU A 88 -4.67 -7.44 23.68
C LEU A 88 -3.95 -7.97 24.93
N ALA A 89 -3.82 -7.18 25.98
CA ALA A 89 -3.19 -7.60 27.24
C ALA A 89 -3.93 -8.79 27.88
N ILE A 90 -5.28 -8.75 27.92
CA ILE A 90 -6.09 -9.86 28.46
C ILE A 90 -5.82 -11.15 27.67
N PHE A 91 -5.91 -11.11 26.35
CA PHE A 91 -5.66 -12.29 25.51
C PHE A 91 -4.21 -12.74 25.54
N PHE A 92 -3.26 -11.82 25.71
CA PHE A 92 -1.84 -12.12 25.87
C PHE A 92 -1.62 -12.93 27.15
N PHE A 93 -2.17 -12.52 28.29
CA PHE A 93 -2.05 -13.28 29.54
C PHE A 93 -2.73 -14.66 29.44
N VAL A 94 -3.89 -14.75 28.79
CA VAL A 94 -4.56 -16.05 28.56
C VAL A 94 -3.71 -16.96 27.68
N HIS A 95 -3.14 -16.42 26.59
CA HIS A 95 -2.26 -17.17 25.71
C HIS A 95 -1.00 -17.64 26.43
N TYR A 96 -0.32 -16.73 27.12
CA TYR A 96 0.90 -17.01 27.88
C TYR A 96 0.65 -18.04 28.98
N TYR A 97 -0.44 -17.90 29.76
CA TYR A 97 -0.84 -18.88 30.76
C TYR A 97 -1.01 -20.28 30.15
N LYS A 98 -1.62 -20.40 28.96
CA LYS A 98 -1.78 -21.68 28.27
C LYS A 98 -0.46 -22.25 27.75
N VAL A 99 0.47 -21.40 27.31
CA VAL A 99 1.83 -21.83 26.94
C VAL A 99 2.55 -22.39 28.16
N VAL A 100 2.51 -21.70 29.30
CA VAL A 100 3.12 -22.20 30.56
C VAL A 100 2.44 -23.50 31.01
N LEU A 101 1.11 -23.57 30.92
CA LEU A 101 0.35 -24.75 31.32
C LEU A 101 0.68 -25.98 30.47
N HIS A 102 0.93 -25.84 29.17
CA HIS A 102 1.22 -26.98 28.28
C HIS A 102 2.73 -27.17 27.98
N GLY A 103 3.58 -26.24 28.38
CA GLY A 103 5.02 -26.21 28.07
C GLY A 103 5.31 -25.81 26.63
N LEU A 104 6.57 -25.81 26.20
CA LEU A 104 7.00 -25.65 24.80
C LEU A 104 7.00 -27.02 24.09
N SER A 105 6.70 -27.06 22.79
CA SER A 105 6.65 -28.33 22.05
C SER A 105 8.07 -28.73 21.67
N LEU A 106 8.39 -30.02 21.79
CA LEU A 106 9.70 -30.50 21.37
C LEU A 106 9.82 -30.49 19.84
N PRO A 107 11.05 -30.41 19.31
CA PRO A 107 11.29 -30.50 17.88
C PRO A 107 10.68 -31.78 17.28
N PRO A 108 10.16 -31.70 16.04
CA PRO A 108 9.63 -32.85 15.34
C PRO A 108 10.62 -34.03 15.32
N GLY A 109 10.21 -35.19 15.83
CA GLY A 109 11.05 -36.41 15.89
C GLY A 109 11.60 -36.75 17.28
N ARG A 110 11.60 -35.81 18.24
CA ARG A 110 11.96 -36.08 19.64
C ARG A 110 10.80 -36.61 20.50
N GLU A 111 9.59 -36.63 19.96
CA GLU A 111 8.40 -37.18 20.62
C GLU A 111 7.94 -38.45 19.90
N GLU A 112 7.40 -39.39 20.68
CA GLU A 112 6.67 -40.54 20.17
C GLU A 112 5.36 -40.10 19.52
N ILE A 113 4.87 -40.91 18.57
CA ILE A 113 3.70 -40.54 17.78
C ILE A 113 2.45 -40.59 18.67
N GLY A 114 1.84 -39.42 18.89
CA GLY A 114 0.59 -39.29 19.62
C GLY A 114 0.74 -39.04 21.12
N GLU A 115 1.97 -38.97 21.63
CA GLU A 115 2.25 -38.61 23.03
C GLU A 115 2.85 -37.21 23.14
N ASP A 116 2.47 -36.48 24.20
CA ASP A 116 3.05 -35.17 24.52
C ASP A 116 4.05 -35.33 25.67
N THR A 117 5.31 -35.60 25.32
CA THR A 117 6.39 -35.83 26.31
C THR A 117 7.14 -34.55 26.68
N ALA A 118 6.73 -33.40 26.16
CA ALA A 118 7.31 -32.08 26.44
C ALA A 118 7.57 -31.79 27.94
N LYS A 119 6.68 -32.21 28.85
CA LYS A 119 6.88 -32.03 30.30
C LYS A 119 7.68 -33.14 30.98
N ARG A 120 7.85 -34.28 30.31
CA ARG A 120 8.44 -35.52 30.85
C ARG A 120 9.92 -35.68 30.44
N VAL A 121 10.50 -34.70 29.76
CA VAL A 121 11.92 -34.71 29.36
C VAL A 121 12.84 -34.92 30.57
N PRO A 122 13.85 -35.79 30.51
CA PRO A 122 14.81 -35.98 31.59
C PRO A 122 15.49 -34.68 32.04
N LYS A 123 15.80 -34.52 33.34
CA LYS A 123 16.38 -33.26 33.88
C LYS A 123 17.74 -32.91 33.28
N ASN A 124 18.54 -33.90 32.91
CA ASN A 124 19.85 -33.73 32.27
C ASN A 124 19.78 -33.14 30.86
N GLU A 125 18.61 -33.19 30.20
CA GLU A 125 18.40 -32.59 28.88
C GLU A 125 17.72 -31.22 28.94
N ARG A 126 17.31 -30.76 30.14
CA ARG A 126 16.64 -29.47 30.31
C ARG A 126 17.67 -28.37 30.57
N THR A 127 17.52 -27.25 29.87
CA THR A 127 18.21 -25.99 30.16
C THR A 127 17.38 -25.12 31.10
N TYR A 128 18.05 -24.36 31.97
CA TYR A 128 17.37 -23.42 32.85
C TYR A 128 17.00 -22.15 32.09
N PHE A 129 15.83 -21.58 32.40
CA PHE A 129 15.41 -20.32 31.77
C PHE A 129 16.35 -19.17 32.15
N ILE A 130 16.71 -19.07 33.43
CA ILE A 130 17.70 -18.11 33.92
C ILE A 130 18.93 -18.91 34.36
N PRO A 131 20.14 -18.59 33.86
CA PRO A 131 20.47 -17.49 32.96
C PRO A 131 20.40 -17.85 31.46
N ASP A 132 20.54 -19.12 31.08
CA ASP A 132 20.94 -19.54 29.73
C ASP A 132 19.99 -19.05 28.61
N ILE A 133 18.68 -19.30 28.76
CA ILE A 133 17.70 -18.90 27.74
C ILE A 133 17.48 -17.40 27.78
N LEU A 134 17.34 -16.80 28.97
CA LEU A 134 17.07 -15.38 29.10
C LEU A 134 18.19 -14.52 28.51
N THR A 135 19.47 -14.84 28.75
CA THR A 135 20.59 -14.06 28.21
C THR A 135 20.72 -14.21 26.70
N SER A 136 20.49 -15.42 26.15
CA SER A 136 20.52 -15.63 24.70
C SER A 136 19.35 -14.94 24.00
N GLU A 137 18.13 -15.03 24.51
CA GLU A 137 16.96 -14.33 23.97
C GLU A 137 17.09 -12.81 24.09
N LEU A 138 17.65 -12.29 25.20
CA LEU A 138 17.96 -10.86 25.35
C LEU A 138 19.01 -10.40 24.33
N MET A 139 20.05 -11.20 24.07
CA MET A 139 21.06 -10.88 23.06
C MET A 139 20.44 -10.85 21.65
N TRP A 140 19.70 -11.88 21.26
CA TRP A 140 19.09 -11.94 19.92
C TRP A 140 18.01 -10.87 19.72
N SER A 141 17.17 -10.62 20.73
CA SER A 141 16.18 -9.53 20.67
C SER A 141 16.85 -8.15 20.61
N ALA A 142 17.91 -7.90 21.38
CA ALA A 142 18.66 -6.65 21.30
C ALA A 142 19.34 -6.46 19.93
N LEU A 143 19.95 -7.50 19.37
CA LEU A 143 20.53 -7.46 18.02
C LEU A 143 19.46 -7.21 16.96
N MET A 144 18.30 -7.88 17.06
CA MET A 144 17.20 -7.70 16.13
C MET A 144 16.64 -6.27 16.18
N VAL A 145 16.44 -5.72 17.38
CA VAL A 145 16.03 -4.32 17.56
C VAL A 145 17.08 -3.36 17.02
N LEU A 146 18.38 -3.62 17.26
CA LEU A 146 19.48 -2.82 16.71
C LEU A 146 19.44 -2.80 15.18
N PHE A 147 19.29 -3.96 14.52
CA PHE A 147 19.22 -4.04 13.06
C PHE A 147 17.95 -3.40 12.50
N LEU A 148 16.81 -3.50 13.19
CA LEU A 148 15.59 -2.81 12.78
C LEU A 148 15.73 -1.29 12.87
N VAL A 149 16.28 -0.78 13.98
CA VAL A 149 16.52 0.66 14.16
C VAL A 149 17.52 1.16 13.12
N ALA A 150 18.61 0.42 12.90
CA ALA A 150 19.59 0.71 11.85
C ALA A 150 18.94 0.76 10.47
N GLY A 151 18.14 -0.25 10.11
CA GLY A 151 17.43 -0.30 8.84
C GLY A 151 16.45 0.87 8.68
N SER A 152 15.69 1.21 9.72
CA SER A 152 14.75 2.33 9.66
C SER A 152 15.41 3.71 9.59
N LEU A 153 16.67 3.84 10.02
CA LEU A 153 17.39 5.11 9.96
C LEU A 153 18.16 5.31 8.66
N TRP A 154 18.53 4.23 7.96
CA TRP A 154 19.45 4.30 6.82
C TRP A 154 18.94 3.68 5.52
N LEU A 155 17.92 2.81 5.55
CA LEU A 155 17.48 2.06 4.36
C LEU A 155 16.04 2.37 3.94
N TRP A 156 15.20 2.85 4.85
CA TRP A 156 13.79 3.11 4.58
C TRP A 156 13.35 4.46 5.08
N ASP A 157 12.79 5.25 4.16
CA ASP A 157 12.08 6.48 4.47
C ASP A 157 10.57 6.20 4.46
N ALA A 158 9.86 6.72 5.47
CA ALA A 158 8.42 6.63 5.59
C ALA A 158 7.84 8.05 5.66
N PRO A 159 7.80 8.77 4.52
CA PRO A 159 7.36 10.14 4.53
C PRO A 159 5.86 10.25 4.77
N LEU A 160 5.45 11.28 5.50
CA LEU A 160 4.03 11.58 5.71
C LEU A 160 3.45 12.29 4.48
N GLU A 161 2.19 11.97 4.16
CA GLU A 161 1.44 12.73 3.18
C GLU A 161 0.87 14.03 3.78
N THR A 162 0.31 14.88 2.93
CA THR A 162 -0.37 16.10 3.38
C THR A 162 -1.60 15.76 4.21
N HIS A 163 -2.07 16.72 4.99
CA HIS A 163 -3.34 16.59 5.71
C HIS A 163 -4.47 16.13 4.78
N ALA A 164 -5.31 15.22 5.29
CA ALA A 164 -6.39 14.64 4.51
C ALA A 164 -7.41 15.69 4.03
N ASP A 165 -7.61 15.74 2.71
CA ASP A 165 -8.71 16.42 2.02
C ASP A 165 -9.75 15.38 1.54
N PRO A 166 -10.97 15.37 2.10
CA PRO A 166 -12.03 14.45 1.68
C PRO A 166 -12.48 14.60 0.22
N VAL A 167 -12.17 15.72 -0.43
CA VAL A 167 -12.62 16.03 -1.80
C VAL A 167 -11.64 15.49 -2.84
N VAL A 168 -10.41 15.19 -2.45
CA VAL A 168 -9.32 14.79 -3.34
C VAL A 168 -8.92 13.35 -3.04
N THR A 169 -9.13 12.44 -4.01
CA THR A 169 -8.75 11.03 -3.90
C THR A 169 -7.43 10.77 -4.63
N PRO A 170 -6.35 10.34 -3.93
CA PRO A 170 -5.13 9.90 -4.58
C PRO A 170 -5.42 8.76 -5.56
N LEU A 171 -4.77 8.78 -6.71
CA LEU A 171 -4.93 7.72 -7.70
C LEU A 171 -4.44 6.35 -7.16
N HIS A 172 -3.33 6.36 -6.42
CA HIS A 172 -2.73 5.15 -5.86
C HIS A 172 -2.91 5.07 -4.35
N VAL A 173 -4.13 4.77 -3.90
CA VAL A 173 -4.36 4.39 -2.50
C VAL A 173 -3.88 2.95 -2.29
N VAL A 174 -2.81 2.79 -1.52
CA VAL A 174 -2.21 1.49 -1.20
C VAL A 174 -2.46 1.09 0.25
N ALA A 175 -2.84 -0.15 0.46
CA ALA A 175 -2.91 -0.75 1.78
C ALA A 175 -1.48 -0.96 2.31
N PRO A 176 -1.28 -0.88 3.63
CA PRO A 176 -0.01 -1.25 4.25
C PRO A 176 0.42 -2.65 3.79
N TRP A 177 1.73 -2.87 3.63
CA TRP A 177 2.28 -4.09 3.04
C TRP A 177 1.70 -5.39 3.63
N TYR A 178 1.45 -5.45 4.94
CA TYR A 178 0.88 -6.61 5.64
C TYR A 178 -0.62 -6.87 5.37
N LEU A 179 -1.32 -5.92 4.74
CA LEU A 179 -2.70 -6.02 4.26
C LEU A 179 -2.84 -5.92 2.74
N SER A 180 -1.75 -5.65 2.01
CA SER A 180 -1.75 -5.48 0.55
C SER A 180 -2.37 -6.67 -0.20
N TRP A 181 -2.21 -7.89 0.32
CA TRP A 181 -2.85 -9.09 -0.25
C TRP A 181 -4.38 -9.00 -0.32
N SER A 182 -5.02 -8.28 0.61
CA SER A 182 -6.47 -8.11 0.59
C SER A 182 -6.92 -7.09 -0.45
N GLN A 183 -6.13 -6.03 -0.67
CA GLN A 183 -6.31 -5.10 -1.78
C GLN A 183 -6.15 -5.80 -3.13
N GLY A 184 -5.16 -6.68 -3.28
CA GLY A 184 -4.98 -7.46 -4.52
C GLY A 184 -6.22 -8.29 -4.88
N TRP A 185 -6.94 -8.82 -3.89
CA TRP A 185 -8.20 -9.52 -4.12
C TRP A 185 -9.35 -8.57 -4.48
N LEU A 186 -9.43 -7.39 -3.84
CA LEU A 186 -10.43 -6.36 -4.15
C LEU A 186 -10.29 -5.81 -5.57
N LYS A 187 -9.09 -5.83 -6.16
CA LYS A 187 -8.85 -5.46 -7.55
C LYS A 187 -9.39 -6.49 -8.56
N LEU A 188 -9.46 -7.77 -8.17
CA LEU A 188 -9.86 -8.86 -9.07
C LEU A 188 -11.32 -9.29 -8.93
N ALA A 189 -11.91 -9.12 -7.75
CA ALA A 189 -13.20 -9.68 -7.41
C ALA A 189 -14.11 -8.64 -6.74
N ASP A 190 -15.42 -8.87 -6.83
CA ASP A 190 -16.40 -8.01 -6.19
C ASP A 190 -16.14 -7.90 -4.67
N LYS A 191 -16.28 -6.67 -4.15
CA LYS A 191 -16.01 -6.34 -2.76
C LYS A 191 -16.78 -7.21 -1.77
N THR A 192 -18.02 -7.61 -2.08
CA THR A 192 -18.84 -8.42 -1.17
C THR A 192 -18.27 -9.83 -0.98
N LEU A 193 -17.73 -10.42 -2.06
CA LEU A 193 -17.10 -11.74 -2.03
C LEU A 193 -15.80 -11.71 -1.22
N VAL A 194 -14.95 -10.71 -1.47
CA VAL A 194 -13.64 -10.59 -0.81
C VAL A 194 -13.82 -10.32 0.69
N VAL A 195 -14.69 -9.36 1.04
CA VAL A 195 -14.99 -9.03 2.45
C VAL A 195 -15.61 -10.23 3.18
N GLY A 196 -16.41 -11.06 2.51
CA GLY A 196 -16.92 -12.30 3.11
C GLY A 196 -15.86 -13.40 3.25
N PHE A 197 -14.93 -13.50 2.30
CA PHE A 197 -13.90 -14.53 2.26
C PHE A 197 -12.85 -14.35 3.36
N ILE A 198 -12.46 -13.11 3.69
CA ILE A 198 -11.43 -12.84 4.72
C ILE A 198 -11.83 -13.40 6.10
N PRO A 199 -13.02 -13.09 6.67
CA PRO A 199 -13.49 -13.71 7.91
C PRO A 199 -13.61 -15.23 7.81
N ALA A 200 -14.04 -15.77 6.66
CA ALA A 200 -14.13 -17.21 6.45
C ALA A 200 -12.75 -17.87 6.52
N LEU A 201 -11.73 -17.24 5.93
CA LEU A 201 -10.33 -17.69 6.00
C LEU A 201 -9.81 -17.66 7.44
N LEU A 202 -10.08 -16.58 8.19
CA LEU A 202 -9.69 -16.49 9.61
C LEU A 202 -10.36 -17.59 10.45
N VAL A 203 -11.65 -17.85 10.23
CA VAL A 203 -12.37 -18.95 10.90
C VAL A 203 -11.77 -20.30 10.52
N ALA A 204 -11.43 -20.51 9.25
CA ALA A 204 -10.78 -21.74 8.80
C ALA A 204 -9.45 -21.98 9.54
N PHE A 205 -8.63 -20.94 9.73
CA PHE A 205 -7.40 -21.04 10.52
C PHE A 205 -7.67 -21.29 12.01
N ILE A 206 -8.68 -20.67 12.62
CA ILE A 206 -9.06 -20.91 14.01
C ILE A 206 -9.44 -22.38 14.23
N VAL A 207 -10.21 -22.96 13.31
CA VAL A 207 -10.72 -24.34 13.45
C VAL A 207 -9.73 -25.38 12.91
N MET A 208 -8.73 -24.99 12.11
CA MET A 208 -7.70 -25.89 11.53
C MET A 208 -7.13 -26.93 12.51
N PRO A 209 -6.74 -26.60 13.76
CA PRO A 209 -6.15 -27.60 14.67
C PRO A 209 -7.12 -28.69 15.11
N TYR A 210 -8.43 -28.48 14.94
CA TYR A 210 -9.48 -29.43 15.29
C TYR A 210 -9.79 -30.38 14.12
N PHE A 211 -9.59 -29.94 12.88
CA PHE A 211 -9.70 -30.77 11.69
C PHE A 211 -8.44 -31.61 11.41
N GLU A 212 -7.25 -31.16 11.85
CA GLU A 212 -6.02 -31.94 11.67
C GLU A 212 -6.00 -33.20 12.58
N VAL A 213 -6.45 -34.33 12.05
CA VAL A 213 -6.54 -35.64 12.75
C VAL A 213 -5.21 -36.40 12.86
N GLY A 214 -4.18 -36.01 12.11
CA GLY A 214 -2.90 -36.72 12.10
C GLY A 214 -2.21 -36.68 13.46
N LYS A 215 -1.92 -37.85 14.06
CA LYS A 215 -1.25 -37.94 15.38
C LYS A 215 0.22 -37.52 15.35
N SER A 216 0.92 -37.79 14.25
CA SER A 216 2.36 -37.50 14.13
C SER A 216 2.64 -36.01 13.96
N ARG A 217 3.63 -35.50 14.70
CA ARG A 217 4.17 -34.13 14.57
C ARG A 217 5.39 -34.07 13.64
N ARG A 218 5.86 -35.20 13.11
CA ARG A 218 7.05 -35.30 12.23
C ARG A 218 6.78 -34.66 10.86
N TYR A 219 7.81 -34.05 10.26
CA TYR A 219 7.69 -33.41 8.95
C TYR A 219 7.31 -34.40 7.84
N VAL A 220 7.95 -35.58 7.84
CA VAL A 220 7.74 -36.63 6.82
C VAL A 220 6.28 -37.09 6.74
N ASP A 221 5.63 -37.26 7.89
CA ASP A 221 4.24 -37.73 7.99
C ASP A 221 3.22 -36.64 7.60
N ARG A 222 3.67 -35.39 7.49
CA ARG A 222 2.84 -34.22 7.18
C ARG A 222 3.13 -33.65 5.79
N ARG A 223 3.78 -34.42 4.90
CA ARG A 223 4.15 -33.98 3.55
C ARG A 223 3.01 -33.26 2.80
N VAL A 224 1.78 -33.80 2.83
CA VAL A 224 0.62 -33.17 2.18
C VAL A 224 0.26 -31.84 2.84
N GLY A 225 0.19 -31.80 4.18
CA GLY A 225 -0.12 -30.57 4.91
C GLY A 225 0.94 -29.49 4.74
N LEU A 226 2.23 -29.89 4.69
CA LEU A 226 3.34 -28.98 4.41
C LEU A 226 3.28 -28.47 2.96
N SER A 227 3.02 -29.33 1.98
CA SER A 227 2.84 -28.93 0.58
C SER A 227 1.69 -27.92 0.43
N VAL A 228 0.53 -28.16 1.08
CA VAL A 228 -0.59 -27.21 1.09
C VAL A 228 -0.19 -25.90 1.77
N ALA A 229 0.57 -25.94 2.87
CA ALA A 229 1.07 -24.72 3.52
C ALA A 229 2.04 -23.93 2.62
N PHE A 230 2.95 -24.61 1.89
CA PHE A 230 3.84 -23.96 0.93
C PHE A 230 3.08 -23.36 -0.25
N LEU A 231 2.07 -24.06 -0.79
CA LEU A 231 1.19 -23.53 -1.81
C LEU A 231 0.40 -22.32 -1.31
N PHE A 232 -0.09 -22.35 -0.06
CA PHE A 232 -0.76 -21.22 0.55
C PHE A 232 0.18 -20.03 0.75
N MET A 233 1.43 -20.26 1.21
CA MET A 233 2.42 -19.19 1.31
C MET A 233 2.76 -18.60 -0.06
N ALA A 234 2.94 -19.42 -1.09
CA ALA A 234 3.14 -18.94 -2.46
C ALA A 234 1.93 -18.12 -2.95
N PHE A 235 0.71 -18.60 -2.69
CA PHE A 235 -0.51 -17.88 -3.01
C PHE A 235 -0.60 -16.53 -2.28
N MET A 236 -0.24 -16.47 -0.99
CA MET A 236 -0.22 -15.22 -0.23
C MET A 236 0.85 -14.25 -0.74
N LEU A 237 2.04 -14.75 -1.15
CA LEU A 237 3.08 -13.91 -1.75
C LEU A 237 2.64 -13.31 -3.08
N VAL A 238 2.02 -14.12 -3.95
CA VAL A 238 1.44 -13.63 -5.21
C VAL A 238 0.33 -12.62 -4.92
N SER A 239 -0.57 -12.91 -3.97
CA SER A 239 -1.64 -12.00 -3.57
C SER A 239 -1.09 -10.67 -3.06
N ASN A 240 -0.01 -10.70 -2.27
CA ASN A 240 0.67 -9.52 -1.75
C ASN A 240 1.28 -8.69 -2.89
N TRP A 241 1.90 -9.34 -3.89
CA TRP A 241 2.40 -8.67 -5.09
C TRP A 241 1.26 -8.06 -5.92
N MET A 242 0.12 -8.74 -6.05
CA MET A 242 -1.07 -8.19 -6.71
C MET A 242 -1.66 -6.97 -5.96
N GLY A 243 -1.28 -6.78 -4.70
CA GLY A 243 -1.65 -5.61 -3.91
C GLY A 243 -0.86 -4.34 -4.26
N THR A 244 0.21 -4.42 -5.06
CA THR A 244 0.99 -3.25 -5.46
C THR A 244 0.13 -2.26 -6.27
N PRO A 245 0.43 -0.96 -6.24
CA PRO A 245 -0.36 0.05 -6.94
C PRO A 245 -0.48 -0.22 -8.44
N GLU A 246 0.60 -0.70 -9.07
CA GLU A 246 0.70 -0.97 -10.51
C GLU A 246 -0.14 -2.17 -10.98
N TYR A 247 -0.38 -3.16 -10.13
CA TYR A 247 -1.07 -4.38 -10.57
C TYR A 247 -2.56 -4.12 -10.86
N ALA A 248 -3.00 -4.46 -12.07
CA ALA A 248 -4.40 -4.40 -12.51
C ALA A 248 -5.10 -3.03 -12.31
N VAL A 249 -4.33 -1.94 -12.31
CA VAL A 249 -4.86 -0.57 -12.33
C VAL A 249 -4.58 0.00 -13.71
N ALA A 250 -5.65 0.26 -14.46
CA ALA A 250 -5.59 1.00 -15.72
C ALA A 250 -6.09 2.42 -15.45
N SER A 251 -5.16 3.36 -15.34
CA SER A 251 -5.38 4.79 -15.33
C SER A 251 -5.17 5.33 -16.74
N SER A 252 -5.74 6.49 -17.02
CA SER A 252 -5.48 7.15 -18.29
C SER A 252 -4.04 7.70 -18.29
N PRO A 253 -3.30 7.62 -19.41
CA PRO A 253 -1.89 7.99 -19.44
C PRO A 253 -1.63 9.46 -19.14
N ASP A 254 -2.59 10.36 -19.40
CA ASP A 254 -2.56 11.76 -18.99
C ASP A 254 -2.55 11.92 -17.45
N ARG A 255 -3.29 11.08 -16.72
CA ARG A 255 -3.31 11.08 -15.25
C ARG A 255 -1.99 10.59 -14.68
N GLU A 256 -1.41 9.55 -15.26
CA GLU A 256 -0.09 9.03 -14.85
C GLU A 256 0.98 10.12 -14.99
N VAL A 257 1.06 10.78 -16.15
CA VAL A 257 1.98 11.92 -16.35
C VAL A 257 1.71 13.04 -15.36
N SER A 258 0.43 13.37 -15.14
CA SER A 258 0.06 14.46 -14.24
C SER A 258 0.46 14.19 -12.80
N ILE A 259 0.38 12.94 -12.34
CA ILE A 259 0.73 12.57 -10.96
C ILE A 259 2.24 12.43 -10.79
N GLU A 260 2.95 11.96 -11.82
CA GLU A 260 4.40 11.90 -11.80
C GLU A 260 5.01 13.31 -11.73
N PHE A 261 4.55 14.23 -12.59
CA PHE A 261 5.14 15.57 -12.69
C PHE A 261 4.55 16.60 -11.70
N LEU A 262 3.23 16.60 -11.52
CA LEU A 262 2.51 17.52 -10.63
C LEU A 262 1.58 16.74 -9.70
N PRO A 263 2.10 15.83 -8.87
CA PRO A 263 1.28 15.08 -7.94
C PRO A 263 0.40 16.03 -7.14
N GLU A 264 -0.88 15.71 -6.96
CA GLU A 264 -1.73 16.41 -6.00
C GLU A 264 -1.03 16.37 -4.63
N GLN A 265 -0.40 15.23 -4.32
CA GLN A 265 0.24 14.95 -3.05
C GLN A 265 1.51 14.12 -3.22
N GLY A 266 2.56 14.49 -2.49
CA GLY A 266 3.88 13.91 -2.67
C GLY A 266 4.87 14.89 -3.28
N PRO A 267 6.15 14.50 -3.32
CA PRO A 267 7.20 15.35 -3.84
C PRO A 267 7.22 15.33 -5.39
N SER A 268 7.64 16.44 -5.99
CA SER A 268 7.97 16.55 -7.43
C SER A 268 9.03 17.62 -7.62
N LEU A 269 9.83 17.55 -8.69
CA LEU A 269 10.84 18.60 -8.95
C LEU A 269 10.16 19.92 -9.29
N MET A 270 8.98 19.90 -9.91
CA MET A 270 8.23 21.11 -10.19
C MET A 270 7.79 21.86 -8.92
N LYS A 271 7.39 21.15 -7.87
CA LYS A 271 7.09 21.78 -6.57
C LYS A 271 8.35 22.27 -5.84
N ALA A 272 9.52 21.74 -6.17
CA ALA A 272 10.81 22.17 -5.62
C ALA A 272 11.33 23.48 -6.22
N VAL A 273 10.81 23.91 -7.37
CA VAL A 273 11.21 25.18 -7.99
C VAL A 273 10.81 26.34 -7.06
N PRO A 274 11.73 27.25 -6.69
CA PRO A 274 11.39 28.39 -5.85
C PRO A 274 10.29 29.26 -6.48
N TYR A 275 9.39 29.82 -5.66
CA TYR A 275 8.27 30.61 -6.16
C TYR A 275 8.73 31.76 -7.06
N ASP A 276 9.81 32.46 -6.70
CA ASP A 276 10.36 33.58 -7.48
C ASP A 276 10.95 33.15 -8.83
N GLU A 277 11.37 31.89 -8.94
CA GLU A 277 11.93 31.32 -10.16
C GLU A 277 10.84 30.70 -11.06
N MET A 278 9.63 30.45 -10.56
CA MET A 278 8.51 29.99 -11.40
C MET A 278 8.05 31.10 -12.34
N LEU A 279 8.51 31.06 -13.59
CA LEU A 279 8.13 32.02 -14.61
C LEU A 279 6.65 31.81 -15.02
N VAL A 280 5.91 32.91 -15.17
CA VAL A 280 4.53 32.89 -15.69
C VAL A 280 4.58 32.74 -17.20
N GLY A 281 3.83 31.80 -17.76
CA GLY A 281 3.83 31.53 -19.19
C GLY A 281 3.43 30.10 -19.55
N LYS A 282 3.64 29.76 -20.82
CA LYS A 282 3.43 28.42 -21.37
C LYS A 282 4.78 27.76 -21.63
N PHE A 283 4.93 26.54 -21.18
CA PHE A 283 6.17 25.77 -21.29
C PHE A 283 5.93 24.42 -21.92
N LEU A 284 6.86 24.00 -22.77
CA LEU A 284 6.85 22.69 -23.40
C LEU A 284 7.72 21.70 -22.62
N PRO A 285 7.41 20.39 -22.67
CA PRO A 285 8.24 19.36 -22.07
C PRO A 285 9.70 19.45 -22.55
N GLY A 286 10.64 19.53 -21.60
CA GLY A 286 12.08 19.59 -21.85
C GLY A 286 12.59 20.92 -22.41
N GLN A 287 11.80 21.99 -22.34
CA GLN A 287 12.23 23.33 -22.75
C GLN A 287 13.32 23.86 -21.80
N GLU A 288 14.46 24.26 -22.36
CA GLU A 288 15.53 24.89 -21.59
C GLU A 288 15.22 26.37 -21.31
N ILE A 289 15.30 26.78 -20.04
CA ILE A 289 15.07 28.16 -19.61
C ILE A 289 16.42 28.78 -19.21
N SER A 290 16.91 29.70 -20.05
CA SER A 290 18.19 30.37 -19.83
C SER A 290 18.22 31.09 -18.47
N GLY A 291 19.19 30.72 -17.62
CA GLY A 291 19.39 31.33 -16.30
C GLY A 291 18.47 30.78 -15.19
N ASN A 292 17.71 29.73 -15.46
CA ASN A 292 16.84 29.08 -14.47
C ASN A 292 17.05 27.55 -14.50
N PRO A 293 18.02 27.02 -13.74
CA PRO A 293 18.32 25.60 -13.73
C PRO A 293 17.20 24.77 -13.11
N HIS A 294 16.56 25.26 -12.05
CA HIS A 294 15.48 24.56 -11.34
C HIS A 294 14.27 24.29 -12.25
N MET A 295 13.83 25.30 -12.99
CA MET A 295 12.72 25.15 -13.93
C MET A 295 13.10 24.29 -15.14
N THR A 296 14.36 24.37 -15.61
CA THR A 296 14.84 23.53 -16.70
C THR A 296 14.85 22.05 -16.31
N GLU A 297 15.26 21.74 -15.08
CA GLU A 297 15.25 20.38 -14.54
C GLU A 297 13.83 19.84 -14.36
N ALA A 298 12.91 20.64 -13.82
CA ALA A 298 11.50 20.27 -13.73
C ALA A 298 10.89 19.99 -15.13
N LEU A 299 11.16 20.83 -16.13
CA LEU A 299 10.67 20.57 -17.49
C LEU A 299 11.30 19.32 -18.12
N ALA A 300 12.52 18.96 -17.75
CA ALA A 300 13.14 17.71 -18.17
C ALA A 300 12.40 16.49 -17.59
N GLU A 301 12.01 16.54 -16.31
CA GLU A 301 11.15 15.52 -15.68
C GLU A 301 9.80 15.40 -16.38
N LEU A 302 9.14 16.54 -16.72
CA LEU A 302 7.90 16.50 -17.51
C LEU A 302 8.09 15.77 -18.85
N LYS A 303 9.23 15.98 -19.52
CA LYS A 303 9.54 15.26 -20.76
C LYS A 303 9.70 13.77 -20.53
N GLU A 304 10.39 13.36 -19.48
CA GLU A 304 10.58 11.94 -19.13
C GLU A 304 9.25 11.26 -18.80
N ALA A 305 8.40 11.89 -17.99
CA ALA A 305 7.07 11.39 -17.65
C ALA A 305 6.20 11.22 -18.91
N VAL A 306 6.19 12.22 -19.80
CA VAL A 306 5.43 12.12 -21.06
C VAL A 306 5.99 11.02 -21.98
N LEU A 307 7.31 10.88 -22.08
CA LEU A 307 7.95 9.82 -22.86
C LEU A 307 7.61 8.42 -22.34
N ALA A 308 7.57 8.24 -21.01
CA ALA A 308 7.21 6.97 -20.39
C ALA A 308 5.74 6.57 -20.60
N ASN A 309 4.89 7.50 -21.06
CA ASN A 309 3.45 7.34 -21.24
C ASN A 309 2.98 7.61 -22.69
N SER A 310 3.89 7.73 -23.65
CA SER A 310 3.55 8.07 -25.04
C SER A 310 4.20 7.16 -26.08
N CYS A 311 3.53 7.06 -27.23
CA CYS A 311 3.96 6.27 -28.38
C CYS A 311 5.10 6.91 -29.17
N THR A 312 5.09 8.25 -29.26
CA THR A 312 5.72 8.98 -30.36
C THR A 312 6.03 10.41 -29.94
N MET A 313 6.98 10.57 -29.03
CA MET A 313 7.76 11.81 -29.01
C MET A 313 9.12 11.54 -29.64
N GLY A 314 9.23 11.88 -30.92
CA GLY A 314 10.54 12.03 -31.54
C GLY A 314 11.29 13.18 -30.88
N ALA A 315 12.30 12.87 -30.07
CA ALA A 315 13.42 13.78 -29.82
C ALA A 315 14.71 12.99 -29.51
N PRO A 316 15.86 13.40 -30.08
CA PRO A 316 17.06 12.59 -30.17
C PRO A 316 17.77 12.47 -28.83
N ARG A 317 18.25 11.25 -28.54
CA ARG A 317 19.16 10.88 -27.44
C ARG A 317 18.55 10.97 -26.04
N ILE A 318 18.26 9.80 -25.47
CA ILE A 318 19.00 9.18 -24.34
C ILE A 318 18.24 7.88 -24.04
N VAL A 319 18.89 6.75 -24.33
CA VAL A 319 18.78 5.39 -23.71
C VAL A 319 19.35 4.39 -24.74
N THR A 320 20.18 3.46 -24.26
CA THR A 320 20.88 2.40 -25.00
C THR A 320 19.96 1.25 -25.46
N ILE A 321 18.76 1.57 -25.94
CA ILE A 321 17.85 0.62 -26.59
C ILE A 321 17.85 0.97 -28.08
N PRO A 322 18.12 0.01 -28.98
CA PRO A 322 18.22 0.31 -30.40
C PRO A 322 16.89 0.83 -30.96
N GLU A 323 17.03 1.77 -31.90
CA GLU A 323 15.98 2.66 -32.44
C GLU A 323 14.87 1.93 -33.23
N ASP A 324 14.98 0.61 -33.38
CA ASP A 324 14.07 -0.29 -34.09
C ASP A 324 12.97 -0.89 -33.20
N GLU A 325 13.16 -0.95 -31.88
CA GLU A 325 12.14 -1.46 -30.93
C GLU A 325 11.06 -0.43 -30.54
N TRP A 326 11.34 0.86 -30.72
CA TRP A 326 10.43 1.97 -30.39
C TRP A 326 9.37 2.26 -31.47
N ARG A 327 9.37 1.55 -32.60
CA ARG A 327 8.86 2.15 -33.85
C ARG A 327 7.36 2.12 -34.12
N GLU A 328 6.55 1.25 -33.53
CA GLU A 328 5.12 1.25 -33.87
C GLU A 328 4.24 0.95 -32.65
N CYS A 329 3.42 1.93 -32.27
CA CYS A 329 2.40 1.73 -31.27
C CYS A 329 1.40 0.70 -31.76
N ARG A 330 1.20 -0.36 -30.97
CA ARG A 330 0.25 -1.41 -31.30
C ARG A 330 -1.16 -0.85 -31.08
N VAL A 331 -1.94 -0.83 -32.15
CA VAL A 331 -3.35 -0.42 -32.07
C VAL A 331 -4.20 -1.65 -31.80
N VAL A 332 -4.82 -1.69 -30.63
CA VAL A 332 -5.81 -2.70 -30.25
C VAL A 332 -7.20 -2.11 -30.40
N THR A 333 -8.12 -2.80 -31.08
CA THR A 333 -9.52 -2.36 -31.14
C THR A 333 -10.28 -3.09 -30.04
N LEU A 334 -10.91 -2.33 -29.14
CA LEU A 334 -11.71 -2.85 -28.03
C LEU A 334 -13.11 -3.28 -28.53
N ASP A 335 -13.81 -4.07 -27.72
CA ASP A 335 -15.14 -4.62 -28.06
C ASP A 335 -16.21 -3.54 -28.29
N ASP A 336 -16.00 -2.33 -27.77
CA ASP A 336 -16.84 -1.14 -27.96
C ASP A 336 -16.53 -0.36 -29.25
N GLY A 337 -15.54 -0.81 -30.03
CA GLY A 337 -15.05 -0.16 -31.24
C GLY A 337 -14.07 0.99 -31.01
N SER A 338 -13.74 1.32 -29.75
CA SER A 338 -12.68 2.27 -29.44
C SER A 338 -11.30 1.65 -29.71
N LYS A 339 -10.34 2.47 -30.13
CA LYS A 339 -8.95 2.03 -30.29
C LYS A 339 -8.23 2.18 -28.97
N ARG A 340 -7.22 1.39 -28.68
CA ARG A 340 -6.25 1.50 -27.59
C ARG A 340 -4.85 1.45 -28.22
N TYR A 341 -3.92 2.22 -27.67
CA TYR A 341 -2.54 2.25 -28.14
C TYR A 341 -1.66 1.66 -27.05
N ASP A 342 -0.86 0.66 -27.41
CA ASP A 342 0.02 -0.05 -26.48
C ASP A 342 1.47 -0.05 -26.99
N LEU A 343 2.42 -0.07 -26.06
CA LEU A 343 3.83 -0.37 -26.31
C LEU A 343 4.09 -1.86 -26.01
N ALA A 344 5.24 -2.38 -26.43
CA ALA A 344 5.64 -3.76 -26.17
C ALA A 344 5.67 -4.13 -24.66
N PHE A 345 5.81 -3.12 -23.79
CA PHE A 345 5.99 -3.27 -22.35
C PHE A 345 4.96 -2.48 -21.49
N LYS A 346 4.05 -1.71 -22.10
CA LYS A 346 3.09 -0.87 -21.38
C LYS A 346 1.78 -0.75 -22.16
N GLU A 347 0.65 -0.99 -21.50
CA GLU A 347 -0.70 -0.85 -22.06
C GLU A 347 -1.21 0.59 -21.84
N ASP A 348 -2.15 1.05 -22.68
CA ASP A 348 -2.84 2.35 -22.55
C ASP A 348 -1.90 3.58 -22.58
N VAL A 349 -1.18 3.79 -23.68
CA VAL A 349 -0.30 4.96 -23.91
C VAL A 349 -0.93 6.04 -24.82
N MET A 350 -0.43 7.27 -24.73
CA MET A 350 -0.87 8.38 -25.59
C MET A 350 -0.22 8.35 -26.99
N PRO A 351 -1.01 8.41 -28.08
CA PRO A 351 -0.47 8.63 -29.42
C PRO A 351 -0.16 10.12 -29.66
N ASP A 352 1.08 10.48 -30.02
CA ASP A 352 1.50 11.86 -30.35
C ASP A 352 0.92 12.96 -29.40
N PRO A 353 1.12 12.88 -28.08
CA PRO A 353 0.54 13.86 -27.17
C PRO A 353 1.22 15.21 -27.30
N TYR A 354 0.42 16.26 -27.48
CA TYR A 354 0.89 17.63 -27.30
C TYR A 354 0.57 18.07 -25.88
N VAL A 355 1.62 18.27 -25.07
CA VAL A 355 1.51 18.61 -23.65
C VAL A 355 2.04 20.03 -23.43
N GLU A 356 1.30 20.86 -22.72
CA GLU A 356 1.73 22.19 -22.29
C GLU A 356 1.59 22.32 -20.77
N LEU A 357 2.61 22.89 -20.13
CA LEU A 357 2.51 23.41 -18.77
C LEU A 357 2.18 24.90 -18.83
N ILE A 358 1.05 25.29 -18.24
CA ILE A 358 0.61 26.67 -18.14
C ILE A 358 0.77 27.12 -16.69
N ILE A 359 1.57 28.17 -16.48
CA ILE A 359 1.76 28.81 -15.18
C ILE A 359 1.14 30.20 -15.24
N GLU A 360 0.15 30.45 -14.39
CA GLU A 360 -0.57 31.73 -14.29
C GLU A 360 -0.55 32.25 -12.86
N GLU A 361 -0.36 33.55 -12.67
CA GLU A 361 -0.55 34.18 -11.36
C GLU A 361 -2.02 34.62 -11.23
N ILE A 362 -2.77 33.96 -10.35
CA ILE A 362 -4.21 34.22 -10.17
C ILE A 362 -4.45 35.42 -9.28
N GLN A 363 -3.61 35.56 -8.25
CA GLN A 363 -3.61 36.67 -7.31
C GLN A 363 -2.17 36.88 -6.80
N PRO A 364 -1.84 38.06 -6.25
CA PRO A 364 -0.49 38.31 -5.74
C PRO A 364 -0.06 37.24 -4.74
N GLY A 365 1.03 36.55 -5.05
CA GLY A 365 1.55 35.48 -4.18
C GLY A 365 0.88 34.11 -4.36
N LEU A 366 0.05 33.89 -5.39
CA LEU A 366 -0.52 32.59 -5.72
C LEU A 366 -0.43 32.32 -7.23
N LYS A 367 0.34 31.30 -7.59
CA LYS A 367 0.43 30.77 -8.95
C LYS A 367 -0.39 29.50 -9.08
N SER A 368 -1.05 29.32 -10.22
CA SER A 368 -1.61 28.03 -10.62
C SER A 368 -0.79 27.39 -11.71
N LEU A 369 -0.59 26.09 -11.56
CA LEU A 369 0.12 25.23 -12.49
C LEU A 369 -0.92 24.30 -13.11
N GLN A 370 -1.01 24.32 -14.42
CA GLN A 370 -2.01 23.58 -15.18
C GLN A 370 -1.34 22.78 -16.29
N LEU A 371 -1.59 21.47 -16.32
CA LEU A 371 -1.19 20.63 -17.44
C LEU A 371 -2.34 20.50 -18.41
N VAL A 372 -2.06 20.76 -19.68
CA VAL A 372 -2.99 20.61 -20.78
C VAL A 372 -2.46 19.52 -21.70
N PHE A 373 -3.30 18.50 -21.93
CA PHE A 373 -3.00 17.39 -22.83
C PHE A 373 -3.93 17.48 -24.04
N ASN A 374 -3.33 17.62 -25.24
CA ASN A 374 -4.05 17.55 -26.51
C ASN A 374 -3.55 16.32 -27.27
N VAL A 375 -4.39 15.30 -27.34
CA VAL A 375 -4.08 14.03 -28.01
C VAL A 375 -4.98 13.88 -29.23
N THR A 376 -4.36 13.92 -30.41
CA THR A 376 -5.08 13.71 -31.69
C THR A 376 -5.03 12.25 -32.11
N GLU A 377 -6.04 11.78 -32.86
CA GLU A 377 -6.01 10.42 -33.39
C GLU A 377 -5.01 10.29 -34.55
N PRO A 378 -4.07 9.33 -34.51
CA PRO A 378 -3.22 9.00 -35.64
C PRO A 378 -4.03 8.75 -36.93
N GLY A 379 -3.80 9.58 -37.94
CA GLY A 379 -4.47 9.51 -39.24
C GLY A 379 -5.77 10.31 -39.34
N ASN A 380 -6.25 10.94 -38.26
CA ASN A 380 -7.36 11.89 -38.28
C ASN A 380 -7.14 13.03 -37.25
N PRO A 381 -6.42 14.10 -37.64
CA PRO A 381 -6.05 15.19 -36.72
C PRO A 381 -7.24 16.03 -36.23
N ASP A 382 -8.41 15.90 -36.85
CA ASP A 382 -9.62 16.67 -36.50
C ASP A 382 -10.42 16.05 -35.33
N VAL A 383 -10.05 14.84 -34.87
CA VAL A 383 -10.70 14.14 -33.75
C VAL A 383 -9.74 14.09 -32.56
N LEU A 384 -10.07 14.84 -31.51
CA LEU A 384 -9.40 14.76 -30.21
C LEU A 384 -9.86 13.52 -29.47
N ARG A 385 -8.91 12.68 -29.07
CA ARG A 385 -9.16 11.43 -28.33
C ARG A 385 -9.25 11.69 -26.82
N ILE A 386 -8.42 12.61 -26.34
CA ILE A 386 -8.47 13.13 -24.98
C ILE A 386 -8.69 14.63 -25.16
N ASP A 387 -9.93 15.03 -24.96
CA ASP A 387 -10.29 16.41 -24.70
C ASP A 387 -10.81 16.43 -23.26
N THR A 388 -10.23 17.27 -22.42
CA THR A 388 -10.53 17.50 -20.99
C THR A 388 -9.92 16.56 -19.94
N GLN A 389 -8.99 17.09 -19.14
CA GLN A 389 -9.23 17.62 -17.78
C GLN A 389 -7.99 18.44 -17.38
N ASP A 390 -8.17 19.71 -17.05
CA ASP A 390 -7.07 20.56 -16.60
C ASP A 390 -6.57 20.03 -15.25
N TRP A 391 -5.45 19.29 -15.26
CA TRP A 391 -4.79 18.93 -14.02
C TRP A 391 -4.18 20.20 -13.45
N LYS A 392 -4.82 20.74 -12.41
CA LYS A 392 -4.51 22.05 -11.87
C LYS A 392 -4.13 21.95 -10.41
N THR A 393 -2.97 22.49 -10.09
CA THR A 393 -2.51 22.68 -8.71
C THR A 393 -2.14 24.13 -8.46
N PHE A 394 -1.92 24.49 -7.20
CA PHE A 394 -1.67 25.85 -6.76
C PHE A 394 -0.44 25.90 -5.87
N ILE A 395 0.35 26.95 -6.02
CA ILE A 395 1.56 27.20 -5.23
C ILE A 395 1.52 28.64 -4.72
N HIS A 396 1.70 28.79 -3.42
CA HIS A 396 1.70 30.09 -2.74
C HIS A 396 3.13 30.60 -2.56
N ALA A 397 3.34 31.91 -2.50
CA ALA A 397 4.68 32.48 -2.28
C ALA A 397 5.31 32.05 -0.95
N ASP A 398 4.48 31.83 0.06
CA ASP A 398 4.88 31.31 1.37
C ASP A 398 4.97 29.77 1.41
N SER A 399 4.72 29.06 0.30
CA SER A 399 4.87 27.60 0.29
C SER A 399 6.37 27.27 0.33
N ASN A 400 6.87 27.03 1.53
CA ASN A 400 8.25 26.61 1.71
C ASN A 400 8.33 25.10 1.53
N TYR A 401 8.36 24.68 0.26
CA TYR A 401 8.43 23.26 -0.09
C TYR A 401 9.67 22.59 0.51
N GLU A 402 10.76 23.31 0.73
CA GLU A 402 11.95 22.79 1.41
C GLU A 402 11.69 22.45 2.89
N GLU A 403 10.88 23.28 3.59
CA GLU A 403 10.41 22.98 4.95
C GLU A 403 9.35 21.87 4.97
N GLU A 404 8.45 21.82 3.99
CA GLU A 404 7.48 20.72 3.85
C GLU A 404 8.19 19.38 3.58
N CYS A 405 9.22 19.38 2.74
CA CYS A 405 10.09 18.23 2.48
C CYS A 405 10.84 17.77 3.73
N ARG A 406 11.43 18.72 4.48
CA ARG A 406 12.12 18.41 5.74
C ARG A 406 11.15 17.90 6.81
N PHE A 407 9.96 18.49 6.92
CA PHE A 407 8.92 18.04 7.86
C PHE A 407 8.39 16.66 7.50
N ALA A 408 8.20 16.38 6.22
CA ALA A 408 7.71 15.09 5.73
C ALA A 408 8.81 14.02 5.62
N ASN A 409 10.07 14.32 5.95
CA ASN A 409 11.23 13.44 5.77
C ASN A 409 11.28 12.81 4.36
N LYS A 410 11.05 13.63 3.32
CA LYS A 410 11.08 13.23 1.91
C LYS A 410 12.45 13.53 1.32
N SER A 411 12.92 12.68 0.39
CA SER A 411 14.08 13.01 -0.46
C SER A 411 13.67 14.08 -1.47
N CYS A 412 13.90 15.32 -1.09
CA CYS A 412 13.97 16.49 -1.95
C CYS A 412 15.45 16.94 -1.91
#